data_AF-A0A222SYW5-F1
#
_entry.id   AF-A0A222SYW5-F1
#
_cell.length_a   1.000
_cell.length_b   1.000
_cell.length_c   1.000
_cell.angle_alpha   90.00
_cell.angle_beta   90.00
_cell.angle_gamma   90.00
#
_symmetry.space_group_name_H-M   'P 1'
#
loop_
_entity.id
_entity.type
_entity.pdbx_description
1 polymer ?
#
loop_
_entity_poly.entity_id
_entity_poly.type
_entity_poly.pdbx_seq_one_letter_code
_entity_poly.pdbx_strand_id
1 'polypeptide(L)' 'MSGITPGLQIRGLLKRVPIADWLCRCGHHERAVGRTAVIELTTRVRVGECPHRTPAAAETERRFAA' A
#
# COMPACT_ATOMS: atom_id res chain seq x y z
N MET A 1 -8.05 -10.44 13.54
CA MET A 1 -6.69 -9.85 13.54
C MET A 1 -5.87 -10.60 12.50
N SER A 2 -5.56 -9.96 11.37
CA SER A 2 -4.47 -10.42 10.52
C SER A 2 -3.21 -10.37 11.39
N GLY A 3 -2.54 -11.49 11.67
CA GLY A 3 -1.37 -11.56 12.56
C GLY A 3 -0.11 -10.89 11.98
N ILE A 4 -0.27 -9.74 11.33
CA ILE A 4 0.74 -8.97 10.61
C ILE A 4 0.66 -7.54 11.18
N THR A 5 1.77 -7.05 11.71
CA THR A 5 1.86 -5.65 12.17
C THR A 5 1.79 -4.71 10.95
N PRO A 6 1.11 -3.55 11.04
CA PRO A 6 1.11 -2.57 9.96
C PRO A 6 2.55 -2.23 9.53
N GLY A 7 2.80 -2.28 8.22
CA GLY A 7 4.14 -2.13 7.66
C GLY A 7 4.44 -3.09 6.52
N LEU A 8 5.68 -3.02 6.03
CA LEU A 8 6.19 -3.81 4.92
C LEU A 8 7.07 -4.95 5.45
N GLN A 9 6.70 -6.19 5.15
CA GLN A 9 7.50 -7.37 5.47
C GLN A 9 8.00 -8.03 4.17
N ILE A 10 9.31 -8.07 3.99
CA ILE A 10 9.93 -8.76 2.85
C ILE A 10 10.49 -10.09 3.35
N ARG A 11 10.11 -11.19 2.69
CA ARG A 11 10.54 -12.56 2.99
C ARG A 11 11.20 -13.16 1.77
N GLY A 12 12.11 -14.10 2.01
CA GLY A 12 12.73 -14.85 0.91
C GLY A 12 13.77 -14.06 0.12
N LEU A 13 14.45 -13.07 0.72
CA LEU A 13 15.63 -12.42 0.14
C LEU A 13 16.75 -13.44 -0.22
N LEU A 14 16.78 -14.58 0.49
CA LEU A 14 17.69 -15.71 0.23
C LEU A 14 17.04 -16.86 -0.56
N LYS A 15 15.75 -16.75 -0.91
CA LYS A 15 15.02 -17.77 -1.68
C LYS A 15 14.99 -17.37 -3.15
N ARG A 16 14.80 -18.34 -4.05
CA ARG A 16 14.70 -18.10 -5.52
C ARG A 16 13.59 -17.11 -5.91
N VAL A 17 12.53 -17.00 -5.11
CA VAL A 17 11.42 -16.08 -5.36
C VAL A 17 11.17 -15.24 -4.10
N PRO A 18 11.43 -13.91 -4.14
CA PRO A 18 11.14 -13.03 -3.03
C PRO A 18 9.63 -12.77 -2.94
N ILE A 19 9.16 -12.53 -1.72
CA ILE A 19 7.76 -12.20 -1.42
C ILE A 19 7.75 -10.99 -0.51
N ALA A 20 6.85 -10.05 -0.77
CA ALA A 20 6.60 -8.92 0.13
C ALA A 20 5.11 -8.87 0.49
N ASP A 21 4.83 -8.81 1.78
CA ASP A 21 3.50 -8.56 2.33
C ASP A 21 3.49 -7.15 2.91
N TRP A 22 2.53 -6.33 2.48
CA TRP A 22 2.32 -5.00 3.02
C TRP A 22 0.94 -4.90 3.63
N LEU A 23 0.88 -4.45 4.89
CA LEU A 23 -0.37 -4.09 5.55
C LEU A 23 -0.40 -2.58 5.75
N CYS A 24 -1.28 -1.92 5.00
CA CYS A 24 -1.53 -0.50 5.13
C CYS A 24 -2.23 -0.19 6.46
N ARG A 25 -2.03 1.03 6.98
CA ARG A 25 -2.73 1.50 8.18
C ARG A 25 -4.26 1.54 8.04
N CYS A 26 -4.78 1.65 6.82
CA CYS A 26 -6.22 1.58 6.56
C CYS A 26 -6.79 0.15 6.61
N GLY A 27 -5.95 -0.88 6.79
CA GLY A 27 -6.36 -2.28 6.78
C GLY A 27 -6.27 -2.97 5.41
N HIS A 28 -5.89 -2.26 4.35
CA HIS A 28 -5.63 -2.88 3.05
C HIS A 28 -4.37 -3.73 3.09
N HIS A 29 -4.47 -4.98 2.66
CA HIS A 29 -3.35 -5.90 2.53
C HIS A 29 -3.01 -6.10 1.05
N GLU A 30 -1.73 -5.96 0.73
CA GLU A 30 -1.20 -6.22 -0.60
C GLU A 30 -0.04 -7.23 -0.50
N ARG A 31 -0.01 -8.19 -1.42
CA ARG A 31 1.04 -9.19 -1.51
C ARG A 31 1.69 -9.14 -2.89
N ALA A 32 3.00 -8.96 -2.92
CA ALA A 32 3.81 -9.05 -4.11
C ALA A 32 4.69 -10.30 -4.08
N VAL A 33 4.77 -11.02 -5.21
CA VAL A 33 5.59 -12.23 -5.37
C VAL A 33 6.48 -12.06 -6.59
N GLY A 34 7.75 -12.40 -6.46
CA GLY A 34 8.75 -12.22 -7.52
C GLY A 34 9.46 -10.88 -7.43
N ARG A 35 10.67 -10.83 -7.98
CA ARG A 35 11.59 -9.70 -7.79
C ARG A 35 11.03 -8.37 -8.28
N THR A 36 10.45 -8.35 -9.48
CA THR A 36 9.85 -7.13 -10.07
C THR A 36 8.71 -6.61 -9.22
N ALA A 37 7.73 -7.46 -8.91
CA ALA A 37 6.56 -7.06 -8.12
C ALA A 37 6.96 -6.56 -6.72
N VAL A 38 7.94 -7.23 -6.08
CA VAL A 38 8.48 -6.79 -4.80
C VAL A 38 9.12 -5.40 -4.93
N ILE A 39 9.98 -5.17 -5.93
CA ILE A 39 10.61 -3.85 -6.16
C ILE A 39 9.54 -2.78 -6.36
N GLU A 40 8.56 -3.01 -7.22
CA GLU A 40 7.50 -2.05 -7.48
C GLU A 40 6.66 -1.76 -6.23
N LEU A 41 6.36 -2.78 -5.42
CA LEU A 41 5.65 -2.60 -4.15
C LEU A 41 6.51 -1.75 -3.21
N THR A 42 7.78 -2.10 -3.00
CA THR A 42 8.68 -1.34 -2.12
C THR A 42 8.93 0.10 -2.55
N THR A 43 8.80 0.40 -3.85
CA THR A 43 8.95 1.76 -4.38
C THR A 43 7.72 2.61 -4.11
N ARG A 44 6.53 2.00 -4.17
CA ARG A 44 5.25 2.72 -4.09
C ARG A 44 4.71 2.87 -2.66
N VAL A 45 4.99 1.91 -1.77
CA VAL A 45 4.41 1.91 -0.43
C VAL A 45 5.33 2.59 0.59
N ARG A 46 4.74 3.37 1.51
CA ARG A 46 5.44 4.00 2.64
C ARG A 46 4.80 3.57 3.95
N VAL A 47 5.64 3.23 4.94
CA VAL A 47 5.15 2.84 6.28
C VAL A 47 4.57 4.07 6.98
N GLY A 48 3.33 3.96 7.47
CA GLY A 48 2.63 5.04 8.16
C GLY A 48 1.79 5.94 7.24
N GLU A 49 2.02 5.90 5.92
CA GLU A 49 1.23 6.60 4.92
C GLU A 49 0.25 5.66 4.22
N CYS A 50 -0.95 6.15 3.92
CA CYS A 50 -1.99 5.38 3.25
C CYS A 50 -2.20 5.93 1.83
N PRO A 51 -1.62 5.30 0.78
CA PRO A 51 -1.85 5.69 -0.62
C PRO A 51 -3.27 5.37 -1.10
N HIS A 52 -4.02 4.52 -0.38
CA HIS A 52 -5.44 4.23 -0.68
C HIS A 52 -6.37 5.38 -0.33
N ARG A 53 -5.87 6.42 0.36
CA ARG A 53 -6.62 7.64 0.54
C ARG A 53 -6.46 8.44 -0.75
N THR A 54 -7.30 8.14 -1.74
CA THR A 54 -7.67 9.14 -2.73
C THR A 54 -8.08 10.37 -1.93
N PRO A 55 -7.43 11.55 -2.06
CA PRO A 55 -8.10 12.76 -1.61
C PRO A 55 -9.43 12.73 -2.35
N ALA A 56 -10.56 12.76 -1.64
CA ALA A 56 -11.83 13.05 -2.27
C ALA A 56 -11.54 14.26 -3.17
N ALA A 57 -11.59 14.05 -4.49
CA ALA A 57 -11.41 15.13 -5.44
C ALA A 57 -12.32 16.24 -4.94
N ALA A 58 -11.72 17.37 -4.60
CA ALA A 58 -12.37 18.42 -3.86
C ALA A 58 -13.75 18.66 -4.47
N GLU A 59 -14.79 18.25 -3.73
CA GLU A 59 -16.14 18.73 -3.94
C GLU A 59 -16.14 20.18 -3.43
N THR A 60 -15.40 21.05 -4.11
CA THR A 60 -15.57 22.50 -4.01
C THR A 60 -16.64 22.85 -5.03
N GLU A 61 -17.88 22.65 -4.58
CA GLU A 61 -18.87 23.72 -4.50
C GLU A 61 -18.72 24.84 -5.54
N ARG A 62 -19.64 24.86 -6.51
CA ARG A 62 -20.36 26.10 -6.84
C ARG A 62 -21.85 25.81 -6.82
N ARG A 63 -22.43 25.83 -5.62
CA ARG A 63 -23.84 26.16 -5.45
C ARG A 63 -23.96 27.69 -5.52
N PHE A 64 -24.95 28.17 -6.27
CA PHE A 64 -25.47 29.55 -6.37
C PHE A 64 -24.76 30.59 -7.27
N ALA A 65 -25.36 30.80 -8.45
CA ALA A 65 -25.74 32.08 -9.08
C ALA A 65 -26.35 31.74 -10.46
N ALA A 66 -27.49 32.23 -10.95
CA ALA A 66 -28.53 33.15 -10.49
C ALA A 66 -29.80 32.83 -11.31
#